data_AF-A0A7J7EWL8-F1
#
_entry.id   AF-A0A7J7EWL8-F1
#
_cell.length_a   1.000
_cell.length_b   1.000
_cell.length_c   1.000
_cell.angle_alpha   90.00
_cell.angle_beta   90.00
_cell.angle_gamma   90.00
#
_symmetry.space_group_name_H-M   'P 1'
#
loop_
_entity.id
_entity.type
_entity.pdbx_description
1 polymer ?
#
loop_
_entity_poly.entity_id
_entity_poly.type
_entity_poly.pdbx_seq_one_letter_code
_entity_poly.pdbx_strand_id
1 'polypeptide(L)'
;FETGLSAMGNEKMWSSLMTPTFLFLSFFSVGLPQNPGSATDESDNYPPFWDQINGDIAEFPVQNNKTIIDPWNYLDRLQMYKILITQSNKYFAGFGQNNTGNRFFFNCSVYSAGRYSEPPNSSICAYEAGGPGCISINSGWGGITFYMIVISFLAAIESEFLTNLPYEVELIPREEYRSNFCYSIVECRATYPQVMDAANQYYQYLQSRKIVSIIRDIPKYDTDEDTVIFYMWKLHRTAVEVGQLKFSDISFYSSETERDFTKDFLLAIEFCEDARYRPYFESSAEFLVGFPHRLLTDQDHHILTSSFSVREKALLNSVRLISKVNGIT
;
A
#
# COMPACT_ATOMS: atom_id res chain seq x y z
N PHE A 1 -34.41 12.11 -38.00
CA PHE A 1 -33.19 11.42 -38.45
C PHE A 1 -32.08 12.47 -38.39
N GLU A 2 -31.17 12.53 -37.43
CA GLU A 2 -30.62 11.52 -36.52
C GLU A 2 -30.34 12.17 -35.15
N THR A 3 -30.82 11.53 -34.09
CA THR A 3 -30.32 11.67 -32.72
C THR A 3 -30.11 10.24 -32.25
N GLY A 4 -28.88 9.73 -32.35
CA GLY A 4 -28.64 8.29 -32.13
C GLY A 4 -27.19 7.82 -32.11
N LEU A 5 -26.20 8.71 -31.97
CA LEU A 5 -24.79 8.32 -31.81
C LEU A 5 -24.11 9.19 -30.76
N SER A 6 -24.39 8.93 -29.48
CA SER A 6 -23.52 9.41 -28.38
C SER A 6 -23.65 8.59 -27.10
N ALA A 7 -24.61 7.66 -26.97
CA ALA A 7 -24.78 6.85 -25.77
C ALA A 7 -24.00 5.52 -25.79
N MET A 8 -23.75 4.94 -26.97
CA MET A 8 -23.17 3.59 -27.10
C MET A 8 -21.66 3.48 -26.77
N GLY A 9 -20.92 4.58 -26.78
CA GLY A 9 -19.48 4.57 -26.46
C GLY A 9 -19.20 4.45 -24.95
N ASN A 10 -20.11 4.98 -24.12
CA ASN A 10 -19.92 5.05 -22.67
C ASN A 10 -20.39 3.77 -21.96
N GLU A 11 -21.46 3.13 -22.46
CA GLU A 11 -22.00 1.88 -21.89
C GLU A 11 -21.08 0.68 -22.10
N LYS A 12 -20.38 0.60 -23.24
CA LYS A 12 -19.44 -0.51 -23.50
C LYS A 12 -18.20 -0.45 -22.60
N MET A 13 -17.65 0.74 -22.38
CA MET A 13 -16.50 0.94 -21.48
C MET A 13 -16.86 0.56 -20.04
N TRP A 14 -18.06 0.94 -19.58
CA TRP A 14 -18.56 0.53 -18.26
C TRP A 14 -18.83 -0.97 -18.17
N SER A 15 -19.42 -1.60 -19.20
CA SER A 15 -19.62 -3.06 -19.20
C SER A 15 -18.30 -3.86 -19.22
N SER A 16 -17.27 -3.29 -19.86
CA SER A 16 -15.92 -3.85 -19.98
C SER A 16 -15.14 -3.75 -18.67
N LEU A 17 -15.35 -2.71 -17.86
CA LEU A 17 -14.78 -2.59 -16.51
C LEU A 17 -15.58 -3.34 -15.45
N MET A 18 -16.92 -3.41 -15.58
CA MET A 18 -17.77 -4.05 -14.58
C MET A 18 -17.51 -5.56 -14.51
N THR A 19 -17.33 -6.24 -15.65
CA THR A 19 -17.17 -7.70 -15.67
C THR A 19 -15.86 -8.16 -14.97
N PRO A 20 -14.69 -7.56 -15.23
CA PRO A 20 -13.46 -7.83 -14.47
C PRO A 20 -13.57 -7.44 -13.00
N THR A 21 -14.21 -6.32 -12.68
CA THR A 21 -14.40 -5.85 -11.29
C THR A 21 -15.26 -6.83 -10.49
N PHE A 22 -16.39 -7.29 -11.04
CA PHE A 22 -17.23 -8.30 -10.40
C PHE A 22 -16.53 -9.65 -10.26
N LEU A 23 -15.75 -10.08 -11.26
CA LEU A 23 -14.94 -11.30 -11.16
C LEU A 23 -13.89 -11.17 -10.05
N PHE A 24 -13.14 -10.06 -10.02
CA PHE A 24 -12.14 -9.79 -8.98
C PHE A 24 -12.77 -9.79 -7.59
N LEU A 25 -13.82 -9.00 -7.37
CA LEU A 25 -14.52 -8.96 -6.07
C LEU A 25 -15.16 -10.30 -5.70
N SER A 26 -15.62 -11.11 -6.66
CA SER A 26 -16.17 -12.44 -6.39
C SER A 26 -15.13 -13.44 -5.90
N PHE A 27 -13.85 -13.27 -6.23
CA PHE A 27 -12.77 -14.09 -5.65
C PHE A 27 -12.43 -13.70 -4.21
N PHE A 28 -12.77 -12.49 -3.77
CA PHE A 28 -12.62 -12.04 -2.38
C PHE A 28 -13.90 -12.21 -1.55
N SER A 29 -15.08 -12.23 -2.18
CA SER A 29 -16.38 -12.23 -1.48
C SER A 29 -16.93 -13.63 -1.14
N VAL A 30 -16.23 -14.71 -1.46
CA VAL A 30 -16.64 -16.07 -1.04
C VAL A 30 -15.80 -16.49 0.15
N GLY A 31 -16.35 -16.26 1.34
CA GLY A 31 -15.95 -16.98 2.55
C GLY A 31 -16.17 -18.48 2.36
N LEU A 32 -15.26 -19.16 1.67
CA LEU A 32 -15.12 -20.60 1.76
C LEU A 32 -14.71 -20.92 3.21
N PRO A 33 -15.36 -21.89 3.86
CA PRO A 33 -15.13 -22.19 5.27
C PRO A 33 -13.64 -22.36 5.54
N GLN A 34 -13.17 -21.74 6.63
CA GLN A 34 -11.80 -21.92 7.12
C GLN A 34 -11.51 -23.42 7.20
N ASN A 35 -10.36 -23.84 6.68
CA ASN A 35 -9.86 -25.19 6.96
C ASN A 35 -9.76 -25.32 8.48
N PRO A 36 -10.34 -26.36 9.11
CA PRO A 36 -10.19 -26.57 10.54
C PRO A 36 -8.70 -26.85 10.80
N GLY A 37 -7.99 -25.85 11.34
CA GLY A 37 -6.53 -25.86 11.53
C GLY A 37 -5.81 -24.57 11.11
N SER A 38 -6.48 -23.62 10.44
CA SER A 38 -5.92 -22.29 10.12
C SER A 38 -6.79 -21.21 10.76
N ALA A 39 -6.81 -21.17 12.09
CA ALA A 39 -7.10 -19.93 12.78
C ALA A 39 -5.82 -19.10 12.66
N THR A 40 -5.84 -18.06 11.83
CA THR A 40 -4.88 -16.96 11.96
C THR A 40 -5.17 -16.31 13.30
N ASP A 41 -4.20 -16.30 14.22
CA ASP A 41 -4.34 -15.50 15.43
C ASP A 41 -4.53 -14.03 14.99
N GLU A 42 -5.31 -13.22 15.72
CA GLU A 42 -5.52 -11.79 15.37
C GLU A 42 -4.20 -11.01 15.19
N SER A 43 -3.11 -11.48 15.79
CA SER A 43 -1.75 -10.97 15.64
C SER A 43 -1.15 -11.15 14.24
N ASP A 44 -1.61 -12.13 13.47
CA ASP A 44 -1.03 -12.48 12.15
C ASP A 44 -1.43 -11.49 11.04
N ASN A 45 -2.39 -10.60 11.33
CA ASN A 45 -2.92 -9.62 10.37
C ASN A 45 -2.15 -8.29 10.38
N TYR A 46 -1.34 -8.05 11.40
CA TYR A 46 -0.47 -6.87 11.47
C TYR A 46 0.89 -7.15 10.80
N PRO A 47 1.57 -6.11 10.30
CA PRO A 47 2.92 -6.27 9.79
C PRO A 47 3.86 -6.86 10.85
N PRO A 48 4.87 -7.64 10.46
CA PRO A 48 5.91 -8.09 11.39
C PRO A 48 6.48 -6.90 12.17
N PHE A 49 6.72 -7.10 13.47
CA PHE A 49 7.23 -6.07 14.40
C PHE A 49 6.24 -4.94 14.76
N TRP A 50 4.97 -5.01 14.35
CA TRP A 50 3.98 -3.96 14.65
C TRP A 50 3.84 -3.63 16.13
N ASP A 51 3.82 -4.63 17.01
CA ASP A 51 3.68 -4.44 18.46
C ASP A 51 4.97 -3.98 19.15
N GLN A 52 6.11 -4.05 18.45
CA GLN A 52 7.42 -3.65 18.99
C GLN A 52 7.71 -2.16 18.80
N ILE A 53 6.89 -1.47 18.02
CA ILE A 53 6.99 -0.05 17.72
C ILE A 53 5.76 0.68 18.28
N ASN A 54 5.87 1.91 18.79
CA ASN A 54 4.70 2.59 19.37
C ASN A 54 3.98 3.51 18.37
N GLY A 55 4.62 3.86 17.24
CA GLY A 55 4.04 4.79 16.27
C GLY A 55 4.07 6.25 16.72
N ASP A 56 5.09 6.63 17.49
CA ASP A 56 5.38 8.01 17.91
C ASP A 56 6.67 8.52 17.22
N ILE A 57 6.64 9.76 16.74
CA ILE A 57 7.80 10.40 16.11
C ILE A 57 8.97 10.59 17.08
N ALA A 58 8.70 10.63 18.40
CA ALA A 58 9.73 10.77 19.43
C ALA A 58 10.66 9.55 19.55
N GLU A 59 10.29 8.40 18.96
CA GLU A 59 11.09 7.18 19.01
C GLU A 59 12.25 7.17 18.00
N PHE A 60 12.19 8.04 17.00
CA PHE A 60 13.27 8.17 16.04
C PHE A 60 14.51 8.82 16.68
N PRO A 61 15.72 8.41 16.27
CA PRO A 61 16.94 8.99 16.78
C PRO A 61 17.02 10.48 16.43
N VAL A 62 17.43 11.30 17.40
CA VAL A 62 17.65 12.74 17.20
C VAL A 62 19.15 13.02 17.12
N GLN A 63 19.57 13.70 16.05
CA GLN A 63 20.96 14.15 15.86
C GLN A 63 20.94 15.60 15.39
N ASN A 64 21.76 16.46 15.99
CA ASN A 64 21.88 17.89 15.63
C ASN A 64 20.52 18.63 15.56
N ASN A 65 19.62 18.37 16.53
CA ASN A 65 18.25 18.90 16.58
C ASN A 65 17.39 18.53 15.36
N LYS A 66 17.65 17.39 14.74
CA LYS A 66 16.84 16.80 13.69
C LYS A 66 16.46 15.38 14.04
N THR A 67 15.21 15.02 13.72
CA THR A 67 14.74 13.63 13.78
C THR A 67 15.25 12.91 12.54
N ILE A 68 16.12 11.92 12.74
CA ILE A 68 16.76 11.16 11.67
C ILE A 68 15.95 9.90 11.40
N ILE A 69 15.59 9.68 10.13
CA ILE A 69 14.82 8.51 9.69
C ILE A 69 15.52 7.88 8.50
N ASP A 70 15.79 6.58 8.55
CA ASP A 70 16.26 5.81 7.39
C ASP A 70 15.05 5.19 6.67
N PRO A 71 14.57 5.76 5.54
CA PRO A 71 13.43 5.19 4.84
C PRO A 71 13.72 3.80 4.28
N TRP A 72 14.97 3.34 4.26
CA TRP A 72 15.37 2.00 3.82
C TRP A 72 15.59 1.03 4.99
N ASN A 73 15.41 1.47 6.23
CA ASN A 73 15.24 0.59 7.37
C ASN A 73 13.77 0.18 7.50
N TYR A 74 13.52 -1.12 7.70
CA TYR A 74 12.16 -1.65 7.79
C TYR A 74 11.39 -1.07 8.97
N LEU A 75 11.99 -0.98 10.17
CA LEU A 75 11.30 -0.46 11.34
C LEU A 75 11.02 1.02 11.19
N ASP A 76 11.94 1.78 10.63
CA ASP A 76 11.73 3.20 10.42
C ASP A 76 10.57 3.43 9.44
N ARG A 77 10.53 2.70 8.32
CA ARG A 77 9.42 2.79 7.36
C ARG A 77 8.10 2.30 7.97
N LEU A 78 8.13 1.23 8.77
CA LEU A 78 6.96 0.72 9.48
C LEU A 78 6.47 1.73 10.54
N GLN A 79 7.38 2.41 11.23
CA GLN A 79 7.07 3.46 12.19
C GLN A 79 6.43 4.67 11.51
N MET A 80 6.96 5.12 10.37
CA MET A 80 6.32 6.16 9.56
C MET A 80 4.87 5.79 9.22
N TYR A 81 4.66 4.55 8.78
CA TYR A 81 3.33 4.05 8.47
C TYR A 81 2.41 3.98 9.69
N LYS A 82 2.90 3.50 10.84
CA LYS A 82 2.15 3.44 12.09
C LYS A 82 1.77 4.84 12.59
N ILE A 83 2.65 5.82 12.47
CA ILE A 83 2.36 7.24 12.77
C ILE A 83 1.19 7.73 11.92
N LEU A 84 1.21 7.49 10.60
CA LEU A 84 0.12 7.90 9.70
C LEU A 84 -1.24 7.28 10.10
N ILE A 85 -1.26 6.00 10.44
CA ILE A 85 -2.47 5.33 10.94
C ILE A 85 -2.92 5.93 12.27
N THR A 86 -2.01 6.05 13.24
CA THR A 86 -2.33 6.54 14.60
C THR A 86 -2.88 7.97 14.56
N GLN A 87 -2.26 8.86 13.80
CA GLN A 87 -2.67 10.26 13.72
C GLN A 87 -3.99 10.46 12.97
N SER A 88 -4.28 9.61 11.98
CA SER A 88 -5.53 9.66 11.22
C SER A 88 -6.68 8.93 11.90
N ASN A 89 -6.40 8.06 12.87
CA ASN A 89 -7.40 7.23 13.52
C ASN A 89 -8.61 7.99 14.10
N LYS A 90 -8.37 9.19 14.66
CA LYS A 90 -9.44 10.03 15.23
C LYS A 90 -10.58 10.31 14.24
N TYR A 91 -10.29 10.37 12.94
CA TYR A 91 -11.29 10.59 11.89
C TYR A 91 -12.11 9.34 11.53
N PHE A 92 -11.68 8.16 12.00
CA PHE A 92 -12.25 6.87 11.64
C PHE A 92 -12.82 6.09 12.84
N ALA A 93 -12.77 6.64 14.06
CA ALA A 93 -13.30 6.00 15.26
C ALA A 93 -14.80 5.63 15.16
N GLY A 94 -15.55 6.27 14.25
CA GLY A 94 -16.94 5.94 13.96
C GLY A 94 -17.16 4.71 13.06
N PHE A 95 -16.10 4.17 12.44
CA PHE A 95 -16.19 3.09 11.46
C PHE A 95 -15.66 1.74 11.95
N GLY A 96 -14.95 1.70 13.07
CA GLY A 96 -14.39 0.47 13.63
C GLY A 96 -13.77 0.72 15.01
N GLN A 97 -13.67 -0.35 15.81
CA GLN A 97 -13.00 -0.30 17.11
C GLN A 97 -11.49 -0.52 16.94
N ASN A 98 -10.67 -0.09 17.90
CA ASN A 98 -9.22 -0.35 17.91
C ASN A 98 -8.51 -0.02 16.59
N ASN A 99 -8.90 1.08 15.96
CA ASN A 99 -8.35 1.59 14.70
C ASN A 99 -8.65 0.75 13.45
N THR A 100 -9.35 -0.38 13.55
CA THR A 100 -9.60 -1.28 12.41
C THR A 100 -10.40 -0.61 11.29
N GLY A 101 -11.14 0.45 11.61
CA GLY A 101 -11.85 1.30 10.65
C GLY A 101 -10.98 2.31 9.90
N ASN A 102 -9.66 2.37 10.13
CA ASN A 102 -8.80 3.30 9.41
C ASN A 102 -8.64 2.85 7.94
N ARG A 103 -8.82 3.79 7.00
CA ARG A 103 -8.76 3.50 5.57
C ARG A 103 -7.34 3.39 5.02
N PHE A 104 -6.33 3.73 5.81
CA PHE A 104 -4.92 3.67 5.42
C PHE A 104 -4.32 2.26 5.50
N PHE A 105 -5.03 1.29 6.09
CA PHE A 105 -4.53 -0.09 6.35
C PHE A 105 -4.14 -0.90 5.10
N PHE A 106 -4.64 -0.52 3.92
CA PHE A 106 -4.41 -1.26 2.67
C PHE A 106 -2.94 -1.26 2.20
N ASN A 107 -2.15 -0.26 2.61
CA ASN A 107 -0.78 -0.07 2.15
C ASN A 107 0.24 -1.07 2.74
N CYS A 108 -0.18 -1.96 3.64
CA CYS A 108 0.74 -2.85 4.39
C CYS A 108 0.86 -4.28 3.87
N SER A 109 0.34 -4.55 2.69
CA SER A 109 0.19 -5.91 2.17
C SER A 109 1.48 -6.62 1.76
N VAL A 110 2.60 -5.90 1.63
CA VAL A 110 3.83 -6.45 1.01
C VAL A 110 4.87 -6.94 2.03
N TYR A 111 4.60 -6.77 3.32
CA TYR A 111 5.61 -6.81 4.38
C TYR A 111 6.13 -8.21 4.77
N SER A 112 5.49 -9.30 4.33
CA SER A 112 5.69 -10.64 4.94
C SER A 112 6.45 -11.69 4.11
N ALA A 113 6.78 -11.45 2.83
CA ALA A 113 7.22 -12.52 1.92
C ALA A 113 8.66 -12.40 1.35
N GLY A 114 9.55 -11.65 2.02
CA GLY A 114 10.92 -11.44 1.53
C GLY A 114 11.03 -10.54 0.29
N ARG A 115 9.92 -9.88 -0.08
CA ARG A 115 9.82 -9.01 -1.26
C ARG A 115 10.60 -7.70 -1.15
N TYR A 116 11.02 -7.32 0.06
CA TYR A 116 11.93 -6.19 0.29
C TYR A 116 13.41 -6.54 0.20
N SER A 117 13.76 -7.82 0.05
CA SER A 117 15.14 -8.27 -0.12
C SER A 117 15.68 -7.93 -1.52
N GLU A 118 17.01 -7.90 -1.63
CA GLU A 118 17.69 -7.78 -2.93
C GLU A 118 17.38 -9.00 -3.82
N PRO A 119 17.20 -8.80 -5.14
CA PRO A 119 17.33 -9.89 -6.10
C PRO A 119 18.67 -10.62 -5.90
N PRO A 120 18.76 -11.94 -6.18
CA PRO A 120 19.83 -12.82 -5.68
C PRO A 120 21.28 -12.55 -6.15
N ASN A 121 21.64 -11.36 -6.66
CA ASN A 121 22.98 -11.00 -7.14
C ASN A 121 23.56 -9.69 -6.58
N SER A 122 22.93 -9.02 -5.61
CA SER A 122 23.54 -7.90 -4.87
C SER A 122 23.52 -8.19 -3.36
N SER A 123 24.53 -7.71 -2.63
CA SER A 123 25.06 -8.37 -1.43
C SER A 123 24.81 -7.65 -0.09
N ILE A 124 23.84 -6.72 0.04
CA ILE A 124 23.81 -5.84 1.23
C ILE A 124 22.69 -6.20 2.21
N CYS A 125 21.41 -6.21 1.81
CA CYS A 125 20.31 -6.50 2.75
C CYS A 125 20.15 -7.98 3.14
N ALA A 126 20.70 -8.93 2.36
CA ALA A 126 20.45 -10.37 2.55
C ALA A 126 21.12 -10.97 3.82
N TYR A 127 22.12 -10.30 4.39
CA TYR A 127 22.88 -10.80 5.55
C TYR A 127 22.33 -10.32 6.90
N GLU A 128 21.40 -9.36 6.93
CA GLU A 128 20.75 -8.87 8.16
C GLU A 128 19.44 -9.61 8.50
N ALA A 129 19.21 -10.79 7.90
CA ALA A 129 18.00 -11.60 8.06
C ALA A 129 17.73 -12.14 9.49
N GLY A 130 18.48 -11.69 10.50
CA GLY A 130 18.28 -12.02 11.92
C GLY A 130 17.93 -10.83 12.83
N GLY A 131 17.91 -9.60 12.31
CA GLY A 131 17.51 -8.36 12.99
C GLY A 131 16.51 -7.57 12.13
N PRO A 132 15.85 -6.53 12.66
CA PRO A 132 14.67 -5.98 12.00
C PRO A 132 15.09 -5.24 10.71
N GLY A 133 14.62 -5.77 9.57
CA GLY A 133 15.39 -5.91 8.35
C GLY A 133 15.71 -4.64 7.54
N CYS A 134 16.67 -4.79 6.63
CA CYS A 134 16.99 -3.84 5.58
C CYS A 134 15.94 -3.94 4.45
N ILE A 135 15.45 -2.80 3.96
CA ILE A 135 14.68 -2.72 2.71
C ILE A 135 15.67 -2.38 1.60
N SER A 136 15.76 -3.27 0.62
CA SER A 136 16.62 -3.06 -0.53
C SER A 136 16.13 -1.92 -1.40
N ILE A 137 17.06 -1.03 -1.78
CA ILE A 137 16.83 -0.04 -2.83
C ILE A 137 16.67 -0.67 -4.22
N ASN A 138 17.13 -1.91 -4.38
CA ASN A 138 17.01 -2.73 -5.59
C ASN A 138 15.77 -3.61 -5.59
N SER A 139 14.92 -3.55 -4.56
CA SER A 139 13.64 -4.24 -4.55
C SER A 139 12.58 -3.42 -5.29
N GLY A 140 11.90 -4.01 -6.27
CA GLY A 140 10.78 -3.35 -6.95
C GLY A 140 9.65 -2.99 -5.97
N TRP A 141 9.32 -3.91 -5.06
CA TRP A 141 8.35 -3.65 -3.99
C TRP A 141 8.82 -2.59 -2.99
N GLY A 142 10.09 -2.62 -2.60
CA GLY A 142 10.70 -1.61 -1.72
C GLY A 142 10.70 -0.22 -2.37
N GLY A 143 10.94 -0.16 -3.68
CA GLY A 143 10.85 1.04 -4.49
C GLY A 143 9.43 1.57 -4.60
N ILE A 144 8.45 0.73 -4.94
CA ILE A 144 7.04 1.13 -5.08
C ILE A 144 6.48 1.64 -3.75
N THR A 145 6.69 0.92 -2.65
CA THR A 145 6.15 1.31 -1.34
C THR A 145 6.81 2.56 -0.76
N PHE A 146 7.99 2.95 -1.24
CA PHE A 146 8.59 4.26 -0.92
C PHE A 146 7.63 5.39 -1.31
N TYR A 147 7.08 5.35 -2.52
CA TYR A 147 6.16 6.38 -3.01
C TYR A 147 4.86 6.42 -2.20
N MET A 148 4.40 5.26 -1.75
CA MET A 148 3.15 5.16 -1.00
C MET A 148 3.29 5.63 0.46
N ILE A 149 4.43 5.37 1.09
CA ILE A 149 4.60 5.59 2.54
C ILE A 149 5.47 6.81 2.83
N VAL A 150 6.64 6.89 2.21
CA VAL A 150 7.62 7.95 2.51
C VAL A 150 7.11 9.30 2.03
N ILE A 151 6.60 9.37 0.80
CA ILE A 151 6.04 10.61 0.26
C ILE A 151 4.76 11.01 1.02
N SER A 152 3.89 10.05 1.36
CA SER A 152 2.71 10.32 2.20
C SER A 152 3.08 10.87 3.57
N PHE A 153 4.13 10.36 4.19
CA PHE A 153 4.63 10.88 5.46
C PHE A 153 5.14 12.32 5.33
N LEU A 154 5.93 12.62 4.30
CA LEU A 154 6.40 13.99 4.04
C LEU A 154 5.25 14.95 3.72
N ALA A 155 4.24 14.51 2.99
CA ALA A 155 3.03 15.28 2.72
C ALA A 155 2.19 15.50 4.00
N ALA A 156 2.17 14.54 4.92
CA ALA A 156 1.51 14.72 6.21
C ALA A 156 2.22 15.79 7.08
N ILE A 157 3.56 15.90 6.98
CA ILE A 157 4.31 17.01 7.59
C ILE A 157 3.96 18.33 6.91
N GLU A 158 4.01 18.37 5.57
CA GLU A 158 3.75 19.58 4.79
C GLU A 158 2.33 20.13 4.99
N SER A 159 1.33 19.24 5.11
CA SER A 159 -0.06 19.61 5.40
C SER A 159 -0.31 19.97 6.88
N GLU A 160 0.73 20.03 7.72
CA GLU A 160 0.60 20.19 9.17
C GLU A 160 -0.34 19.15 9.81
N PHE A 161 -0.46 17.98 9.18
CA PHE A 161 -1.27 16.87 9.68
C PHE A 161 -0.59 16.18 10.85
N LEU A 162 0.73 15.98 10.72
CA LEU A 162 1.59 15.59 11.82
C LEU A 162 1.95 16.86 12.61
N THR A 163 1.14 17.17 13.63
CA THR A 163 1.38 18.32 14.50
C THR A 163 2.40 17.98 15.59
N ASN A 164 3.06 19.01 16.12
CA ASN A 164 3.98 18.91 17.26
C ASN A 164 5.25 18.07 17.01
N LEU A 165 5.85 18.17 15.82
CA LEU A 165 7.17 17.59 15.61
C LEU A 165 8.20 18.36 16.47
N PRO A 166 8.90 17.71 17.41
CA PRO A 166 9.84 18.40 18.30
C PRO A 166 11.08 18.91 17.54
N TYR A 167 11.39 18.30 16.41
CA TYR A 167 12.55 18.59 15.56
C TYR A 167 12.15 18.49 14.09
N GLU A 168 12.92 19.13 13.22
CA GLU A 168 12.80 18.94 11.77
C GLU A 168 13.16 17.50 11.40
N VAL A 169 12.41 16.90 10.47
CA VAL A 169 12.69 15.54 9.97
C VAL A 169 13.74 15.59 8.87
N GLU A 170 14.76 14.74 8.99
CA GLU A 170 15.76 14.49 7.96
C GLU A 170 15.75 13.01 7.57
N LEU A 171 15.43 12.72 6.30
CA LEU A 171 15.51 11.37 5.77
C LEU A 171 16.93 11.09 5.28
N ILE A 172 17.49 9.94 5.65
CA ILE A 172 18.82 9.52 5.20
C ILE A 172 18.75 9.13 3.71
N PRO A 173 19.44 9.85 2.80
CA PRO A 173 19.46 9.51 1.39
C PRO A 173 20.37 8.31 1.11
N ARG A 174 20.04 7.56 0.06
CA ARG A 174 20.97 6.61 -0.58
C ARG A 174 21.45 7.19 -1.90
N GLU A 175 22.77 7.18 -2.11
CA GLU A 175 23.39 7.68 -3.34
C GLU A 175 23.08 6.78 -4.54
N GLU A 176 23.00 5.47 -4.31
CA GLU A 176 22.56 4.52 -5.32
C GLU A 176 21.10 4.81 -5.71
N TYR A 177 20.81 4.92 -7.01
CA TYR A 177 19.49 5.28 -7.52
C TYR A 177 18.89 6.57 -6.90
N ARG A 178 19.72 7.50 -6.41
CA ARG A 178 19.27 8.75 -5.79
C ARG A 178 18.28 9.53 -6.65
N SER A 179 18.45 9.51 -7.98
CA SER A 179 17.55 10.15 -8.95
C SER A 179 16.14 9.54 -9.00
N ASN A 180 15.98 8.32 -8.49
CA ASN A 180 14.70 7.63 -8.42
C ASN A 180 13.93 7.96 -7.14
N PHE A 181 14.46 8.75 -6.23
CA PHE A 181 13.82 9.04 -4.94
C PHE A 181 13.97 10.50 -4.55
N CYS A 182 13.13 10.94 -3.62
CA CYS A 182 13.20 12.27 -3.01
C CYS A 182 13.24 12.11 -1.49
N TYR A 183 14.04 12.92 -0.80
CA TYR A 183 14.27 12.74 0.64
C TYR A 183 13.89 13.96 1.48
N SER A 184 13.33 15.00 0.85
CA SER A 184 12.78 16.17 1.52
C SER A 184 11.48 16.62 0.87
N ILE A 185 10.67 17.39 1.60
CA ILE A 185 9.42 17.96 1.09
C ILE A 185 9.68 18.75 -0.20
N VAL A 186 10.73 19.59 -0.21
CA VAL A 186 11.12 20.40 -1.37
C VAL A 186 11.45 19.53 -2.58
N GLU A 187 12.26 18.48 -2.39
CA GLU A 187 12.61 17.55 -3.48
C GLU A 187 11.39 16.78 -3.99
N CYS A 188 10.54 16.29 -3.08
CA CYS A 188 9.37 15.50 -3.45
C CYS A 188 8.33 16.37 -4.17
N ARG A 189 8.15 17.63 -3.77
CA ARG A 189 7.33 18.60 -4.49
C ARG A 189 7.86 18.91 -5.88
N ALA A 190 9.18 19.07 -6.02
CA ALA A 190 9.79 19.35 -7.31
C ALA A 190 9.72 18.15 -8.27
N THR A 191 9.91 16.94 -7.75
CA THR A 191 10.09 15.73 -8.57
C THR A 191 8.77 14.96 -8.78
N TYR A 192 7.93 14.88 -7.75
CA TYR A 192 6.68 14.11 -7.73
C TYR A 192 5.50 14.94 -7.20
N PRO A 193 5.23 16.14 -7.78
CA PRO A 193 4.17 17.03 -7.29
C PRO A 193 2.81 16.34 -7.24
N GLN A 194 2.50 15.45 -8.19
CA GLN A 194 1.24 14.72 -8.26
C GLN A 194 0.99 13.83 -7.03
N VAL A 195 2.03 13.15 -6.51
CA VAL A 195 1.90 12.27 -5.34
C VAL A 195 1.72 13.13 -4.09
N MET A 196 2.52 14.19 -3.95
CA MET A 196 2.38 15.16 -2.86
C MET A 196 0.99 15.80 -2.86
N ASP A 197 0.48 16.23 -4.02
CA ASP A 197 -0.85 16.85 -4.14
C ASP A 197 -1.97 15.89 -3.77
N ALA A 198 -1.91 14.62 -4.22
CA ALA A 198 -2.89 13.61 -3.86
C ALA A 198 -2.89 13.32 -2.35
N ALA A 199 -1.70 13.22 -1.75
CA ALA A 199 -1.55 13.03 -0.30
C ALA A 199 -2.07 14.23 0.49
N ASN A 200 -1.74 15.44 0.07
CA ASN A 200 -2.22 16.66 0.72
C ASN A 200 -3.73 16.82 0.63
N GLN A 201 -4.35 16.48 -0.51
CA GLN A 201 -5.82 16.49 -0.64
C GLN A 201 -6.47 15.54 0.37
N TYR A 202 -5.90 14.35 0.57
CA TYR A 202 -6.35 13.41 1.58
C TYR A 202 -6.27 14.00 3.01
N TYR A 203 -5.11 14.55 3.39
CA TYR A 203 -4.93 15.12 4.73
C TYR A 203 -5.77 16.37 4.98
N GLN A 204 -5.86 17.27 4.00
CA GLN A 204 -6.71 18.46 4.07
C GLN A 204 -8.18 18.09 4.20
N TYR A 205 -8.65 17.05 3.49
CA TYR A 205 -10.00 16.56 3.65
C TYR A 205 -10.25 16.09 5.09
N LEU A 206 -9.34 15.29 5.68
CA LEU A 206 -9.44 14.86 7.07
C LEU A 206 -9.46 16.05 8.03
N GLN A 207 -8.52 16.99 7.90
CA GLN A 207 -8.46 18.19 8.76
C GLN A 207 -9.70 19.08 8.63
N SER A 208 -10.38 19.09 7.48
CA SER A 208 -11.61 19.86 7.28
C SER A 208 -12.83 19.27 8.01
N ARG A 209 -12.74 18.04 8.53
CA ARG A 209 -13.84 17.37 9.23
C ARG A 209 -14.07 18.00 10.59
N LYS A 210 -15.34 18.09 11.00
CA LYS A 210 -15.79 18.71 12.25
C LYS A 210 -16.25 17.65 13.23
N ILE A 211 -16.03 17.92 14.51
CA ILE A 211 -16.56 17.10 15.59
C ILE A 211 -18.08 17.27 15.63
N VAL A 212 -18.82 16.17 15.50
CA VAL A 212 -20.29 16.14 15.56
C VAL A 212 -20.81 15.60 16.89
N SER A 213 -20.03 14.77 17.56
CA SER A 213 -20.35 14.26 18.90
C SER A 213 -19.10 13.79 19.63
N ILE A 214 -19.20 13.60 20.94
CA ILE A 214 -18.17 12.97 21.76
C ILE A 214 -18.81 11.74 22.42
N ILE A 215 -18.22 10.56 22.21
CA ILE A 215 -18.71 9.29 22.76
C ILE A 215 -17.59 8.73 23.64
N ARG A 216 -17.81 8.65 24.96
CA ARG A 216 -16.81 8.14 25.93
C ARG A 216 -15.45 8.83 25.75
N ASP A 217 -15.46 10.16 25.72
CA ASP A 217 -14.28 11.02 25.51
C ASP A 217 -13.58 10.88 24.15
N ILE A 218 -14.15 10.11 23.21
CA ILE A 218 -13.65 9.98 21.84
C ILE A 218 -14.44 10.93 20.94
N PRO A 219 -13.80 11.93 20.30
CA PRO A 219 -14.46 12.80 19.35
C PRO A 219 -14.84 12.03 18.08
N LYS A 220 -16.10 12.13 17.68
CA LYS A 220 -16.60 11.62 16.40
C LYS A 220 -16.65 12.75 15.38
N TYR A 221 -16.02 12.53 14.24
CA TYR A 221 -15.98 13.48 13.13
C TYR A 221 -17.07 13.19 12.09
N ASP A 222 -17.50 14.21 11.34
CA ASP A 222 -18.39 14.10 10.17
C ASP A 222 -17.66 13.60 8.90
N THR A 223 -16.79 12.61 9.06
CA THR A 223 -16.09 11.98 7.95
C THR A 223 -17.09 11.28 7.04
N ASP A 224 -17.20 11.73 5.80
CA ASP A 224 -17.90 10.99 4.75
C ASP A 224 -17.02 9.83 4.27
N GLU A 225 -17.55 8.61 4.36
CA GLU A 225 -16.83 7.36 4.12
C GLU A 225 -16.43 7.22 2.64
N ASP A 226 -17.34 7.52 1.71
CA ASP A 226 -17.07 7.35 0.28
C ASP A 226 -16.04 8.38 -0.21
N THR A 227 -16.12 9.62 0.30
CA THR A 227 -15.16 10.69 -0.03
C THR A 227 -13.77 10.38 0.51
N VAL A 228 -13.65 9.88 1.74
CA VAL A 228 -12.33 9.54 2.31
C VAL A 228 -11.69 8.35 1.60
N ILE A 229 -12.50 7.35 1.21
CA ILE A 229 -12.04 6.21 0.41
C ILE A 229 -11.57 6.68 -0.96
N PHE A 230 -12.31 7.59 -1.60
CA PHE A 230 -11.90 8.18 -2.88
C PHE A 230 -10.54 8.87 -2.80
N TYR A 231 -10.31 9.74 -1.80
CA TYR A 231 -9.01 10.42 -1.66
C TYR A 231 -7.87 9.46 -1.32
N MET A 232 -8.13 8.45 -0.49
CA MET A 232 -7.14 7.43 -0.16
C MET A 232 -6.74 6.63 -1.40
N TRP A 233 -7.70 6.16 -2.21
CA TRP A 233 -7.39 5.42 -3.45
C TRP A 233 -6.73 6.31 -4.50
N LYS A 234 -7.11 7.58 -4.59
CA LYS A 234 -6.43 8.54 -5.46
C LYS A 234 -4.95 8.69 -5.08
N LEU A 235 -4.64 8.79 -3.80
CA LEU A 235 -3.27 8.79 -3.30
C LEU A 235 -2.55 7.49 -3.67
N HIS A 236 -3.15 6.34 -3.35
CA HIS A 236 -2.58 5.03 -3.65
C HIS A 236 -2.25 4.88 -5.14
N ARG A 237 -3.22 5.09 -6.03
CA ARG A 237 -3.06 5.04 -7.50
C ARG A 237 -1.90 5.91 -7.97
N THR A 238 -1.91 7.18 -7.56
CA THR A 238 -0.90 8.15 -8.00
C THR A 238 0.51 7.73 -7.57
N ALA A 239 0.65 7.19 -6.35
CA ALA A 239 1.94 6.69 -5.86
C ALA A 239 2.39 5.41 -6.59
N VAL A 240 1.46 4.46 -6.80
CA VAL A 240 1.73 3.19 -7.49
C VAL A 240 2.11 3.42 -8.94
N GLU A 241 1.42 4.29 -9.68
CA GLU A 241 1.73 4.61 -11.08
C GLU A 241 3.19 5.09 -11.23
N VAL A 242 3.63 6.00 -10.35
CA VAL A 242 5.01 6.53 -10.38
C VAL A 242 6.02 5.45 -10.02
N GLY A 243 5.76 4.67 -8.96
CA GLY A 243 6.62 3.59 -8.52
C GLY A 243 6.76 2.51 -9.59
N GLN A 244 5.64 2.01 -10.10
CA GLN A 244 5.59 0.92 -11.07
C GLN A 244 6.32 1.28 -12.38
N LEU A 245 6.19 2.53 -12.85
CA LEU A 245 6.93 2.98 -14.03
C LEU A 245 8.45 2.89 -13.82
N LYS A 246 8.95 3.32 -12.67
CA LYS A 246 10.38 3.33 -12.34
C LYS A 246 10.95 1.94 -12.06
N PHE A 247 10.16 1.08 -11.40
CA PHE A 247 10.58 -0.27 -11.02
C PHE A 247 9.96 -1.33 -11.94
N SER A 248 9.85 -1.03 -13.23
CA SER A 248 9.23 -1.95 -14.21
C SER A 248 10.20 -2.99 -14.78
N ASP A 249 11.52 -2.77 -14.65
CA ASP A 249 12.56 -3.63 -15.20
C ASP A 249 12.77 -4.90 -14.35
N ILE A 250 13.23 -5.97 -14.99
CA ILE A 250 13.55 -7.24 -14.33
C ILE A 250 14.66 -7.12 -13.29
N SER A 251 15.56 -6.14 -13.41
CA SER A 251 16.66 -5.92 -12.47
C SER A 251 16.21 -5.69 -11.02
N PHE A 252 14.95 -5.33 -10.81
CA PHE A 252 14.37 -5.07 -9.49
C PHE A 252 13.66 -6.29 -8.87
N TYR A 253 13.68 -7.43 -9.53
CA TYR A 253 12.94 -8.63 -9.14
C TYR A 253 13.81 -9.88 -9.21
N SER A 254 13.44 -10.91 -8.45
CA SER A 254 14.16 -12.18 -8.41
C SER A 254 13.95 -13.05 -9.64
N SER A 255 12.85 -12.87 -10.37
CA SER A 255 12.47 -13.64 -11.56
C SER A 255 11.49 -12.84 -12.43
N GLU A 256 11.34 -13.24 -13.70
CA GLU A 256 10.35 -12.60 -14.58
C GLU A 256 8.93 -12.84 -14.07
N THR A 257 8.71 -14.02 -13.50
CA THR A 257 7.43 -14.41 -12.91
C THR A 257 7.04 -13.53 -11.72
N GLU A 258 7.99 -13.18 -10.85
CA GLU A 258 7.73 -12.28 -9.71
C GLU A 258 7.46 -10.85 -10.16
N ARG A 259 8.20 -10.36 -11.17
CA ARG A 259 7.96 -9.05 -11.79
C ARG A 259 6.55 -8.99 -12.39
N ASP A 260 6.19 -9.99 -13.19
CA ASP A 260 4.91 -10.01 -13.90
C ASP A 260 3.75 -10.17 -12.93
N PHE A 261 3.89 -11.01 -11.90
CA PHE A 261 2.92 -11.06 -10.81
C PHE A 261 2.73 -9.71 -10.12
N THR A 262 3.83 -8.99 -9.83
CA THR A 262 3.76 -7.67 -9.20
C THR A 262 2.95 -6.69 -10.07
N LYS A 263 3.23 -6.66 -11.38
CA LYS A 263 2.49 -5.81 -12.33
C LYS A 263 1.01 -6.20 -12.43
N ASP A 264 0.73 -7.49 -12.56
CA ASP A 264 -0.63 -8.02 -12.67
C ASP A 264 -1.44 -7.76 -11.38
N PHE A 265 -0.79 -7.90 -10.22
CA PHE A 265 -1.40 -7.62 -8.91
C PHE A 265 -1.71 -6.14 -8.75
N LEU A 266 -0.77 -5.24 -9.05
CA LEU A 266 -1.00 -3.80 -8.95
C LEU A 266 -2.10 -3.33 -9.91
N LEU A 267 -2.11 -3.86 -11.14
CA LEU A 267 -3.20 -3.61 -12.10
C LEU A 267 -4.54 -4.11 -11.55
N ALA A 268 -4.58 -5.28 -10.91
CA ALA A 268 -5.79 -5.76 -10.27
C ALA A 268 -6.26 -4.86 -9.11
N ILE A 269 -5.33 -4.23 -8.37
CA ILE A 269 -5.68 -3.22 -7.36
C ILE A 269 -6.31 -1.97 -7.98
N GLU A 270 -5.94 -1.59 -9.20
CA GLU A 270 -6.59 -0.47 -9.90
C GLU A 270 -8.10 -0.69 -10.08
N PHE A 271 -8.54 -1.93 -10.31
CA PHE A 271 -9.98 -2.24 -10.36
C PHE A 271 -10.65 -2.07 -8.99
N CYS A 272 -9.94 -2.37 -7.89
CA CYS A 272 -10.42 -2.09 -6.53
C CYS A 272 -10.55 -0.59 -6.25
N GLU A 273 -9.60 0.21 -6.74
CA GLU A 273 -9.63 1.67 -6.66
C GLU A 273 -10.85 2.24 -7.39
N ASP A 274 -11.08 1.81 -8.63
CA ASP A 274 -12.22 2.26 -9.44
C ASP A 274 -13.56 1.81 -8.86
N ALA A 275 -13.61 0.62 -8.27
CA ALA A 275 -14.76 0.12 -7.53
C ALA A 275 -14.98 0.83 -6.19
N ARG A 276 -14.04 1.69 -5.76
CA ARG A 276 -14.00 2.28 -4.41
C ARG A 276 -14.15 1.21 -3.33
N TYR A 277 -13.44 0.09 -3.52
CA TYR A 277 -13.44 -1.00 -2.55
C TYR A 277 -13.11 -0.45 -1.17
N ARG A 278 -13.84 -0.86 -0.14
CA ARG A 278 -13.68 -0.31 1.21
C ARG A 278 -12.46 -0.95 1.87
N PRO A 279 -11.34 -0.25 2.03
CA PRO A 279 -10.18 -0.79 2.70
C PRO A 279 -10.29 -0.50 4.19
N TYR A 280 -10.40 -1.56 4.96
CA TYR A 280 -10.27 -1.55 6.42
C TYR A 280 -9.40 -2.75 6.83
N PHE A 281 -9.05 -2.84 8.10
CA PHE A 281 -8.06 -3.82 8.57
C PHE A 281 -8.36 -5.25 8.13
N GLU A 282 -9.56 -5.77 8.40
CA GLU A 282 -9.91 -7.16 8.04
C GLU A 282 -9.96 -7.36 6.53
N SER A 283 -10.60 -6.45 5.78
CA SER A 283 -10.62 -6.56 4.31
C SER A 283 -9.22 -6.54 3.70
N SER A 284 -8.29 -5.77 4.26
CA SER A 284 -6.90 -5.71 3.81
C SER A 284 -6.19 -7.02 4.13
N ALA A 285 -6.45 -7.62 5.29
CA ALA A 285 -5.95 -8.93 5.64
C ALA A 285 -6.53 -10.04 4.75
N GLU A 286 -7.80 -9.97 4.36
CA GLU A 286 -8.43 -10.93 3.43
C GLU A 286 -7.75 -10.95 2.05
N PHE A 287 -7.33 -9.80 1.53
CA PHE A 287 -6.51 -9.74 0.31
C PHE A 287 -5.20 -10.52 0.46
N LEU A 288 -4.62 -10.52 1.66
CA LEU A 288 -3.34 -11.16 1.94
C LEU A 288 -3.39 -12.66 2.06
N VAL A 289 -4.54 -13.21 2.41
CA VAL A 289 -4.71 -14.66 2.52
C VAL A 289 -4.39 -15.38 1.20
N GLY A 290 -4.68 -14.74 0.05
CA GLY A 290 -4.32 -15.26 -1.27
C GLY A 290 -2.92 -14.84 -1.74
N PHE A 291 -2.21 -13.99 -1.01
CA PHE A 291 -0.93 -13.47 -1.46
C PHE A 291 0.16 -14.55 -1.36
N PRO A 292 1.04 -14.71 -2.37
CA PRO A 292 2.02 -15.78 -2.36
C PRO A 292 2.96 -15.69 -1.15
N HIS A 293 3.09 -16.76 -0.38
CA HIS A 293 3.91 -16.78 0.85
C HIS A 293 5.42 -16.66 0.61
N ARG A 294 5.88 -16.85 -0.64
CA ARG A 294 7.28 -16.69 -1.06
C ARG A 294 7.38 -15.95 -2.39
N LEU A 295 8.59 -15.54 -2.74
CA LEU A 295 8.94 -15.06 -4.08
C LEU A 295 8.65 -16.16 -5.11
N LEU A 296 8.07 -15.75 -6.24
CA LEU A 296 7.83 -16.60 -7.39
C LEU A 296 9.12 -16.80 -8.17
N THR A 297 9.24 -17.99 -8.76
CA THR A 297 10.33 -18.41 -9.64
C THR A 297 9.79 -18.66 -11.04
N ASP A 298 10.66 -18.71 -12.04
CA ASP A 298 10.22 -18.96 -13.42
C ASP A 298 9.66 -20.37 -13.65
N GLN A 299 9.87 -21.30 -12.72
CA GLN A 299 9.16 -22.58 -12.70
C GLN A 299 7.67 -22.41 -12.34
N ASP A 300 7.35 -21.46 -11.45
CA ASP A 300 5.97 -21.23 -10.98
C ASP A 300 5.09 -20.64 -12.10
N HIS A 301 5.69 -20.01 -13.11
CA HIS A 301 5.00 -19.56 -14.32
C HIS A 301 4.25 -20.69 -15.03
N HIS A 302 4.86 -21.88 -15.04
CA HIS A 302 4.39 -23.04 -15.77
C HIS A 302 3.56 -23.97 -14.88
N ILE A 303 4.00 -24.21 -13.65
CA ILE A 303 3.38 -25.18 -12.74
C ILE A 303 3.34 -24.62 -11.33
N LEU A 304 2.14 -24.30 -10.84
CA LEU A 304 1.90 -24.00 -9.43
C LEU A 304 1.88 -25.32 -8.64
N THR A 305 2.99 -25.61 -7.96
CA THR A 305 3.20 -26.85 -7.20
C THR A 305 2.20 -27.02 -6.05
N SER A 306 2.18 -28.19 -5.39
CA SER A 306 1.35 -28.44 -4.21
C SER A 306 1.73 -27.60 -2.99
N SER A 307 2.85 -26.89 -3.00
CA SER A 307 3.26 -26.03 -1.88
C SER A 307 2.45 -24.74 -1.79
N PHE A 308 1.82 -24.29 -2.87
CA PHE A 308 0.87 -23.17 -2.82
C PHE A 308 -0.51 -23.66 -2.38
N SER A 309 -1.11 -22.90 -1.47
CA SER A 309 -2.49 -23.08 -1.05
C SER A 309 -3.47 -22.85 -2.21
N VAL A 310 -4.72 -23.31 -2.01
CA VAL A 310 -5.80 -23.08 -2.99
C VAL A 310 -6.06 -21.59 -3.21
N ARG A 311 -5.99 -20.80 -2.13
CA ARG A 311 -6.22 -19.34 -2.20
C ARG A 311 -5.09 -18.61 -2.94
N GLU A 312 -3.84 -19.02 -2.75
CA GLU A 312 -2.70 -18.47 -3.51
C GLU A 312 -2.80 -18.78 -5.00
N LYS A 313 -3.13 -20.03 -5.34
CA LYS A 313 -3.35 -20.40 -6.75
C LYS A 313 -4.50 -19.63 -7.37
N ALA A 314 -5.58 -19.39 -6.62
CA ALA A 314 -6.69 -18.60 -7.08
C ALA A 314 -6.25 -17.15 -7.36
N LEU A 315 -5.59 -16.48 -6.42
CA LEU A 315 -5.12 -15.11 -6.62
C LEU A 315 -4.18 -15.00 -7.84
N LEU A 316 -3.15 -15.85 -7.91
CA LEU A 316 -2.18 -15.86 -9.01
C LEU A 316 -2.85 -15.99 -10.38
N ASN A 317 -3.85 -16.87 -10.49
CA ASN A 317 -4.59 -17.02 -11.73
C ASN A 317 -5.53 -15.84 -12.00
N SER A 318 -6.18 -15.29 -10.98
CA SER A 318 -7.13 -14.19 -11.12
C SER A 318 -6.45 -12.90 -11.57
N VAL A 319 -5.32 -12.51 -10.96
CA VAL A 319 -4.59 -11.29 -11.35
C VAL A 319 -4.05 -11.39 -12.78
N ARG A 320 -3.53 -12.57 -13.15
CA ARG A 320 -3.09 -12.86 -14.52
C ARG A 320 -4.24 -12.80 -15.53
N LEU A 321 -5.42 -13.31 -15.16
CA LEU A 321 -6.60 -13.26 -16.02
C LEU A 321 -7.06 -11.80 -16.24
N ILE A 322 -7.10 -11.01 -15.17
CA ILE A 322 -7.47 -9.58 -15.23
C ILE A 322 -6.52 -8.82 -16.14
N SER A 323 -5.22 -9.01 -15.96
CA SER A 323 -4.19 -8.41 -16.81
C SER A 323 -4.37 -8.76 -18.29
N LYS A 324 -4.62 -10.04 -18.60
CA LYS A 324 -4.92 -10.47 -19.97
C LYS A 324 -6.18 -9.84 -20.55
N VAL A 325 -7.25 -9.74 -19.76
CA VAL A 325 -8.51 -9.13 -20.22
C VAL A 325 -8.30 -7.63 -20.47
N ASN A 326 -7.64 -6.93 -19.56
CA ASN A 326 -7.33 -5.51 -19.70
C ASN A 326 -6.46 -5.22 -20.93
N GLY A 327 -5.51 -6.10 -21.28
CA GLY A 327 -4.67 -5.94 -22.47
C GLY A 327 -5.40 -6.15 -23.81
N ILE A 328 -6.64 -6.67 -23.80
CA ILE A 328 -7.45 -6.91 -25.01
C ILE A 328 -8.46 -5.77 -25.25
N THR A 329 -8.83 -5.05 -24.19
CA THR A 329 -9.88 -4.01 -24.19
C THR A 329 -9.32 -2.60 -24.38
#